data_AF-A0AAD5UTY3-F1
#
_entry.id   AF-A0AAD5UTY3-F1
#
_cell.length_a   1.000
_cell.length_b   1.000
_cell.length_c   1.000
_cell.angle_alpha   90.00
_cell.angle_beta   90.00
_cell.angle_gamma   90.00
#
_symmetry.space_group_name_H-M   'P 1'
#
loop_
_entity.id
_entity.type
_entity.pdbx_description
1 polymer ?
#
loop_
_entity_poly.entity_id
_entity_poly.type
_entity_poly.pdbx_seq_one_letter_code
_entity_poly.pdbx_strand_id
1 'polypeptide(L)'
;MSDDRSTSALGSEAHLNEENEDVEKPIETAETSGEEESTESSAKPTLEQRKAKMEELRKRMRTSAQANRASVVEESAKAKVSARDAARLERQRKLAELLRVKADAEERGEDVERQKNWEYTIEENDEWEKKLARKARRADFEFHDDAHAARRRYKKDLDQIKPDLAAYNKQKEVALGLAPGTLSQGGSSISNFNPTAGSSSQLVPTSQQQQLAAESLYRDANTLLYADNKPTEDAIDRVVSKINKDIDKKSKFSRKRLNEDEGDITYINERNRIARYYDKYTTEIRASFERGTAL
;
A
#
# COMPACT_ATOMS: atom_id res chain seq x y z
N MET A 1 48.05 -34.76 28.69
CA MET A 1 46.91 -34.00 29.24
C MET A 1 45.84 -33.97 28.15
N SER A 2 44.91 -34.93 28.13
CA SER A 2 43.62 -34.89 28.86
C SER A 2 42.64 -33.95 28.14
N ASP A 3 41.36 -34.21 27.88
CA ASP A 3 40.41 -35.34 27.92
C ASP A 3 39.21 -34.81 27.08
N ASP A 4 38.65 -35.57 26.14
CA ASP A 4 37.34 -36.25 26.22
C ASP A 4 36.06 -35.37 26.26
N ARG A 5 35.20 -35.60 25.25
CA ARG A 5 33.71 -35.64 25.20
C ARG A 5 32.80 -34.48 25.69
N SER A 6 31.84 -34.18 24.79
CA SER A 6 30.38 -34.11 25.03
C SER A 6 29.75 -32.89 25.72
N THR A 7 28.97 -32.10 24.95
CA THR A 7 27.65 -31.51 25.36
C THR A 7 26.81 -31.24 24.09
N SER A 8 25.84 -32.08 23.72
CA SER A 8 24.40 -32.01 24.05
C SER A 8 23.72 -30.64 23.84
N ALA A 9 23.14 -30.43 22.64
CA ALA A 9 22.18 -29.37 22.37
C ALA A 9 20.76 -29.86 22.69
N LEU A 10 20.22 -29.42 23.83
CA LEU A 10 18.80 -29.52 24.21
C LEU A 10 18.11 -28.22 23.78
N GLY A 11 17.17 -28.32 22.85
CA GLY A 11 16.23 -27.27 22.48
C GLY A 11 14.81 -27.82 22.59
N SER A 12 14.13 -27.42 23.66
CA SER A 12 12.75 -27.75 24.02
C SER A 12 11.78 -26.68 23.53
N GLU A 13 10.74 -27.08 22.79
CA GLU A 13 9.43 -26.41 22.67
C GLU A 13 8.49 -27.43 22.01
N ALA A 14 7.66 -28.13 22.79
CA ALA A 14 6.32 -27.75 23.25
C ALA A 14 5.22 -28.04 22.20
N HIS A 15 4.39 -29.02 22.56
CA HIS A 15 3.20 -29.55 21.92
C HIS A 15 2.23 -28.49 21.35
N LEU A 16 1.75 -28.76 20.13
CA LEU A 16 0.36 -28.57 19.74
C LEU A 16 -0.08 -29.83 18.98
N ASN A 17 -0.83 -30.69 19.69
CA ASN A 17 -1.63 -31.75 19.09
C ASN A 17 -2.88 -31.09 18.49
N GLU A 18 -3.04 -31.18 17.18
CA GLU A 18 -4.34 -30.98 16.54
C GLU A 18 -4.63 -32.25 15.75
N GLU A 19 -5.47 -33.10 16.34
CA GLU A 19 -6.05 -34.28 15.70
C GLU A 19 -6.97 -33.80 14.57
N ASN A 20 -6.62 -34.12 13.33
CA ASN A 20 -7.58 -34.14 12.22
C ASN A 20 -7.69 -35.58 11.73
N GLU A 21 -8.77 -36.23 12.14
CA GLU A 21 -9.24 -37.49 11.59
C GLU A 21 -9.72 -37.26 10.14
N ASP A 22 -8.92 -37.64 9.15
CA ASP A 22 -9.40 -37.82 7.78
C ASP A 22 -10.12 -39.16 7.68
N VAL A 23 -11.43 -39.13 7.90
CA VAL A 23 -12.35 -40.23 7.61
C VAL A 23 -12.50 -40.36 6.10
N GLU A 24 -11.86 -41.36 5.52
CA GLU A 24 -12.15 -41.88 4.18
C GLU A 24 -13.64 -42.24 4.08
N LYS A 25 -14.38 -41.50 3.24
CA LYS A 25 -15.71 -41.92 2.77
C LYS A 25 -15.62 -42.44 1.34
N PRO A 26 -16.04 -43.69 1.07
CA PRO A 26 -16.15 -44.21 -0.29
C PRO A 26 -17.38 -43.59 -0.97
N ILE A 27 -17.19 -43.03 -2.16
CA ILE A 27 -18.29 -42.58 -3.02
C ILE A 27 -18.62 -43.74 -3.97
N GLU A 28 -19.69 -44.45 -3.64
CA GLU A 28 -20.30 -45.47 -4.48
C GLU A 28 -21.52 -44.87 -5.22
N THR A 29 -21.44 -44.92 -6.55
CA THR A 29 -22.52 -45.05 -7.54
C THR A 29 -23.77 -44.15 -7.46
N ALA A 30 -23.94 -43.33 -8.49
CA ALA A 30 -25.26 -43.02 -9.05
C ALA A 30 -25.24 -43.34 -10.55
N GLU A 31 -25.87 -44.45 -10.91
CA GLU A 31 -26.25 -44.79 -12.28
C GLU A 31 -27.21 -43.73 -12.82
N THR A 32 -26.95 -43.22 -14.02
CA THR A 32 -28.02 -42.76 -14.92
C THR A 32 -27.76 -43.37 -16.29
N SER A 33 -28.64 -44.31 -16.60
CA SER A 33 -28.88 -44.91 -17.89
C SER A 33 -29.29 -43.84 -18.91
N GLY A 34 -28.61 -43.87 -20.05
CA GLY A 34 -28.95 -43.12 -21.25
C GLY A 34 -28.48 -43.94 -22.44
N GLU A 35 -29.32 -44.91 -22.82
CA GLU A 35 -29.25 -45.63 -24.09
C GLU A 35 -29.30 -44.63 -25.24
N GLU A 36 -28.24 -44.57 -26.04
CA GLU A 36 -28.38 -44.34 -27.47
C GLU A 36 -27.81 -45.54 -28.21
N GLU A 37 -28.74 -46.33 -28.75
CA GLU A 37 -28.50 -47.32 -29.77
C GLU A 37 -27.83 -46.66 -30.99
N SER A 38 -26.63 -47.10 -31.31
CA SER A 38 -26.19 -47.21 -32.70
C SER A 38 -25.59 -48.60 -32.89
N THR A 39 -26.49 -49.52 -33.23
CA THR A 39 -26.18 -50.84 -33.78
C THR A 39 -25.60 -50.67 -35.18
N GLU A 40 -24.33 -50.28 -35.26
CA GLU A 40 -23.52 -50.51 -36.46
C GLU A 40 -22.51 -51.61 -36.20
N SER A 41 -22.62 -52.64 -37.03
CA SER A 41 -21.72 -53.77 -37.20
C SER A 41 -20.25 -53.43 -36.93
N SER A 42 -19.61 -54.29 -36.15
CA SER A 42 -18.17 -54.36 -35.89
C SER A 42 -17.36 -54.68 -37.17
N ALA A 43 -17.42 -53.81 -38.17
CA ALA A 43 -16.38 -53.73 -39.18
C ALA A 43 -15.16 -53.10 -38.49
N LYS A 44 -14.08 -53.87 -38.35
CA LYS A 44 -12.78 -53.35 -37.89
C LYS A 44 -12.47 -52.10 -38.72
N PRO A 45 -12.16 -50.94 -38.10
CA PRO A 45 -11.90 -49.72 -38.86
C PRO A 45 -10.86 -50.01 -39.92
N THR A 46 -11.13 -49.58 -41.15
CA THR A 46 -10.18 -49.79 -42.24
C THR A 46 -8.84 -49.17 -41.85
N LEU A 47 -7.75 -49.71 -42.40
CA LEU A 47 -6.39 -49.32 -42.01
C LEU A 47 -6.18 -47.79 -42.16
N GLU A 48 -6.89 -47.17 -43.10
CA GLU A 48 -6.93 -45.73 -43.34
C GLU A 48 -7.68 -44.95 -42.25
N GLN A 49 -8.88 -45.38 -41.84
CA GLN A 49 -9.61 -44.76 -40.73
C GLN A 49 -8.84 -44.87 -39.41
N ARG A 50 -8.15 -46.00 -39.19
CA ARG A 50 -7.26 -46.19 -38.05
C ARG A 50 -6.03 -45.26 -38.12
N LYS A 51 -5.45 -45.05 -39.32
CA LYS A 51 -4.37 -44.09 -39.53
C LYS A 51 -4.83 -42.65 -39.29
N ALA A 52 -5.99 -42.24 -39.81
CA ALA A 52 -6.55 -40.90 -39.62
C ALA A 52 -6.82 -40.61 -38.13
N LYS A 53 -7.43 -41.55 -37.41
CA LYS A 53 -7.65 -41.44 -35.95
C LYS A 53 -6.33 -41.37 -35.17
N MET A 54 -5.31 -42.09 -35.60
CA MET A 54 -3.96 -42.02 -35.01
C MET A 54 -3.27 -40.69 -35.31
N GLU A 55 -3.47 -40.10 -36.50
CA GLU A 55 -2.95 -38.78 -36.84
C GLU A 55 -3.65 -37.68 -36.07
N GLU A 56 -4.96 -37.75 -35.90
CA GLU A 56 -5.74 -36.84 -35.06
C GLU A 56 -5.28 -36.92 -33.60
N LEU A 57 -5.07 -38.14 -33.07
CA LEU A 57 -4.52 -38.34 -31.74
C LEU A 57 -3.10 -37.76 -31.63
N ARG A 58 -2.25 -37.96 -32.63
CA ARG A 58 -0.91 -37.35 -32.67
C ARG A 58 -0.96 -35.82 -32.75
N LYS A 59 -1.91 -35.24 -33.49
CA LYS A 59 -2.12 -33.79 -33.55
C LYS A 59 -2.55 -33.27 -32.19
N ARG A 60 -3.54 -33.91 -31.55
CA ARG A 60 -4.01 -33.56 -30.21
C ARG A 60 -2.90 -33.69 -29.15
N MET A 61 -2.08 -34.73 -29.24
CA MET A 61 -0.92 -34.92 -28.35
C MET A 61 0.16 -33.85 -28.57
N ARG A 62 0.38 -33.41 -29.83
CA ARG A 62 1.31 -32.32 -30.13
C ARG A 62 0.79 -30.98 -29.63
N THR A 63 -0.49 -30.67 -29.84
CA THR A 63 -1.10 -29.42 -29.38
C THR A 63 -1.14 -29.35 -27.86
N SER A 64 -1.46 -30.46 -27.17
CA SER A 64 -1.43 -30.49 -25.71
C SER A 64 -0.01 -30.37 -25.17
N ALA A 65 0.98 -31.05 -25.77
CA ALA A 65 2.38 -30.90 -25.38
C ALA A 65 2.90 -29.47 -25.60
N GLN A 66 2.51 -28.82 -26.69
CA GLN A 66 2.86 -27.41 -26.97
C GLN A 66 2.15 -26.46 -25.99
N ALA A 67 0.86 -26.65 -25.71
CA ALA A 67 0.11 -25.84 -24.74
C ALA A 67 0.70 -25.98 -23.33
N ASN A 68 1.04 -27.20 -22.90
CA ASN A 68 1.69 -27.44 -21.61
C ASN A 68 3.08 -26.78 -21.54
N ARG A 69 3.85 -26.83 -22.63
CA ARG A 69 5.14 -26.13 -22.68
C ARG A 69 4.95 -24.62 -22.62
N ALA A 70 3.98 -24.07 -23.34
CA ALA A 70 3.66 -22.66 -23.32
C ALA A 70 3.21 -22.21 -21.93
N SER A 71 2.34 -22.96 -21.25
CA SER A 71 1.87 -22.64 -19.90
C SER A 71 3.01 -22.65 -18.88
N VAL A 72 3.92 -23.63 -18.93
CA VAL A 72 5.11 -23.69 -18.06
C VAL A 72 6.03 -22.49 -18.31
N VAL A 73 6.25 -22.12 -19.58
CA VAL A 73 7.06 -20.95 -19.92
C VAL A 73 6.39 -19.67 -19.42
N GLU A 74 5.09 -19.51 -19.62
CA GLU A 74 4.33 -18.35 -19.14
C GLU A 74 4.32 -18.25 -17.63
N GLU A 75 4.15 -19.35 -16.91
CA GLU A 75 4.21 -19.39 -15.45
C GLU A 75 5.60 -19.00 -14.95
N SER A 76 6.66 -19.55 -15.57
CA SER A 76 8.03 -19.17 -15.25
C SER A 76 8.33 -17.70 -15.58
N ALA A 77 7.69 -17.13 -16.60
CA ALA A 77 7.80 -15.72 -16.95
C ALA A 77 7.04 -14.84 -15.95
N LYS A 78 5.81 -15.21 -15.59
CA LYS A 78 4.98 -14.53 -14.59
C LYS A 78 5.67 -14.53 -13.21
N ALA A 79 6.28 -15.64 -12.82
CA ALA A 79 7.04 -15.76 -11.57
C ALA A 79 8.28 -14.84 -11.52
N LYS A 80 8.86 -14.50 -12.69
CA LYS A 80 10.01 -13.57 -12.78
C LYS A 80 9.60 -12.10 -12.76
N VAL A 81 8.34 -11.76 -13.00
CA VAL A 81 7.88 -10.36 -12.99
C VAL A 81 7.78 -9.88 -11.55
N SER A 82 8.71 -9.00 -11.16
CA SER A 82 8.63 -8.33 -9.86
C SER A 82 7.44 -7.37 -9.79
N ALA A 83 6.97 -7.05 -8.59
CA ALA A 83 5.91 -6.04 -8.41
C ALA A 83 6.27 -4.68 -9.03
N ARG A 84 7.56 -4.32 -9.07
CA ARG A 84 8.05 -3.10 -9.72
C ARG A 84 7.92 -3.17 -11.23
N ASP A 85 8.21 -4.32 -11.82
CA ASP A 85 8.10 -4.52 -13.27
C ASP A 85 6.63 -4.61 -13.69
N ALA A 86 5.78 -5.25 -12.90
CA ALA A 86 4.33 -5.25 -13.09
C ALA A 86 3.77 -3.81 -13.11
N ALA A 87 4.13 -2.97 -12.12
CA ALA A 87 3.71 -1.57 -12.08
C ALA A 87 4.31 -0.71 -13.20
N ARG A 88 5.47 -1.09 -13.77
CA ARG A 88 6.03 -0.44 -14.97
C ARG A 88 5.23 -0.83 -16.21
N LEU A 89 4.93 -2.12 -16.39
CA LEU A 89 4.14 -2.64 -17.50
C LEU A 89 2.71 -2.08 -17.49
N GLU A 90 2.08 -1.98 -16.32
CA GLU A 90 0.76 -1.38 -16.17
C GLU A 90 0.75 0.09 -16.61
N ARG A 91 1.77 0.88 -16.23
CA ARG A 91 1.92 2.27 -16.70
C ARG A 91 2.11 2.35 -18.21
N GLN A 92 2.87 1.43 -18.80
CA GLN A 92 3.05 1.36 -20.26
C GLN A 92 1.75 0.99 -20.98
N ARG A 93 0.97 0.03 -20.43
CA ARG A 93 -0.34 -0.36 -20.96
C ARG A 93 -1.33 0.80 -20.92
N LYS A 94 -1.46 1.47 -19.77
CA LYS A 94 -2.31 2.66 -19.62
C LYS A 94 -1.90 3.78 -20.59
N LEU A 95 -0.60 4.00 -20.78
CA LEU A 95 -0.10 4.96 -21.76
C LEU A 95 -0.49 4.54 -23.19
N ALA A 96 -0.31 3.28 -23.55
CA ALA A 96 -0.69 2.76 -24.87
C ALA A 96 -2.19 2.88 -25.12
N GLU A 97 -3.03 2.58 -24.12
CA GLU A 97 -4.48 2.77 -24.17
C GLU A 97 -4.85 4.24 -24.37
N LEU A 98 -4.24 5.16 -23.60
CA LEU A 98 -4.47 6.59 -23.76
C LEU A 98 -4.06 7.10 -25.15
N LEU A 99 -2.93 6.62 -25.69
CA LEU A 99 -2.49 6.98 -27.05
C LEU A 99 -3.44 6.40 -28.11
N ARG A 100 -3.92 5.17 -27.93
CA ARG A 100 -4.90 4.54 -28.82
C ARG A 100 -6.21 5.32 -28.83
N VAL A 101 -6.76 5.62 -27.65
CA VAL A 101 -7.99 6.42 -27.52
C VAL A 101 -7.81 7.81 -28.13
N LYS A 102 -6.64 8.43 -27.96
CA LYS A 102 -6.33 9.71 -28.58
C LYS A 102 -6.31 9.61 -30.11
N ALA A 103 -5.66 8.59 -30.67
CA ALA A 103 -5.64 8.34 -32.12
C ALA A 103 -7.04 8.09 -32.69
N ASP A 104 -7.85 7.24 -32.03
CA ASP A 104 -9.24 6.96 -32.42
C ASP A 104 -10.13 8.21 -32.36
N ALA A 105 -9.84 9.16 -31.47
CA ALA A 105 -10.58 10.41 -31.36
C ALA A 105 -10.12 11.46 -32.38
N GLU A 106 -8.82 11.51 -32.70
CA GLU A 106 -8.29 12.32 -33.80
C GLU A 106 -8.86 11.85 -35.15
N GLU A 107 -9.00 10.54 -35.37
CA GLU A 107 -9.63 9.97 -36.58
C GLU A 107 -11.13 10.31 -36.67
N ARG A 108 -11.84 10.33 -35.53
CA ARG A 108 -13.25 10.75 -35.46
C ARG A 108 -13.46 12.27 -35.46
N GLY A 109 -12.38 13.06 -35.34
CA GLY A 109 -12.44 14.52 -35.25
C GLY A 109 -13.04 15.04 -33.93
N GLU A 110 -12.99 14.25 -32.86
CA GLU A 110 -13.53 14.60 -31.54
C GLU A 110 -12.45 15.17 -30.61
N ASP A 111 -12.80 16.17 -29.81
CA ASP A 111 -11.92 16.77 -28.80
C ASP A 111 -11.93 15.94 -27.51
N VAL A 112 -10.90 15.11 -27.34
CA VAL A 112 -10.70 14.22 -26.19
C VAL A 112 -10.69 14.97 -24.86
N GLU A 113 -10.07 16.14 -24.82
CA GLU A 113 -9.93 16.91 -23.59
C GLU A 113 -11.26 17.52 -23.17
N ARG A 114 -12.11 17.90 -24.13
CA ARG A 114 -13.49 18.32 -23.86
C ARG A 114 -14.35 17.21 -23.26
N GLN A 115 -14.26 15.99 -23.78
CA GLN A 115 -14.99 14.84 -23.25
C GLN A 115 -14.55 14.53 -21.82
N LYS A 116 -13.24 14.49 -21.55
CA LYS A 116 -12.71 14.33 -20.19
C LYS A 116 -13.14 15.46 -19.25
N ASN A 117 -13.16 16.70 -19.72
CA ASN A 117 -13.59 17.83 -18.91
C ASN A 117 -15.07 17.75 -18.51
N TRP A 118 -15.91 17.06 -19.30
CA TRP A 118 -17.31 16.81 -18.95
C TRP A 118 -17.47 15.70 -17.92
N GLU A 119 -16.50 14.80 -17.81
CA GLU A 119 -16.50 13.74 -16.81
C GLU A 119 -16.15 14.26 -15.40
N TYR A 120 -15.45 15.40 -15.31
CA TYR A 120 -15.12 16.00 -14.02
C TYR A 120 -16.34 16.63 -13.36
N THR A 121 -16.70 16.11 -12.20
CA THR A 121 -17.70 16.73 -11.34
C THR A 121 -17.13 17.95 -10.61
N ILE A 122 -18.00 18.88 -10.21
CA ILE A 122 -17.58 20.09 -9.47
C ILE A 122 -16.87 19.71 -8.16
N GLU A 123 -17.37 18.69 -7.47
CA GLU A 123 -16.79 18.20 -6.21
C GLU A 123 -15.39 17.64 -6.42
N GLU A 124 -15.18 16.83 -7.47
CA GLU A 124 -13.85 16.31 -7.82
C GLU A 124 -12.88 17.43 -8.19
N ASN A 125 -13.35 18.45 -8.93
CA ASN A 125 -12.52 19.61 -9.26
C ASN A 125 -12.13 20.39 -7.99
N ASP A 126 -13.07 20.64 -7.07
CA ASP A 126 -12.79 21.34 -5.81
C ASP A 126 -11.79 20.56 -4.94
N GLU A 127 -11.94 19.24 -4.85
CA GLU A 127 -10.98 18.39 -4.15
C GLU A 127 -9.60 18.40 -4.79
N TRP A 128 -9.56 18.40 -6.13
CA TRP A 128 -8.34 18.48 -6.91
C TRP A 128 -7.62 19.82 -6.71
N GLU A 129 -8.34 20.94 -6.78
CA GLU A 129 -7.83 22.28 -6.50
C GLU A 129 -7.31 22.38 -5.06
N LYS A 130 -8.06 21.85 -4.09
CA LYS A 130 -7.63 21.79 -2.69
C LYS A 130 -6.34 20.98 -2.53
N LYS A 131 -6.19 19.90 -3.31
CA LYS A 131 -4.97 19.07 -3.32
C LYS A 131 -3.79 19.80 -3.96
N LEU A 132 -4.00 20.51 -5.07
CA LEU A 132 -3.00 21.35 -5.72
C LEU A 132 -2.54 22.48 -4.82
N ALA A 133 -3.48 23.24 -4.22
CA ALA A 133 -3.19 24.30 -3.27
C ALA A 133 -2.39 23.77 -2.07
N ARG A 134 -2.76 22.59 -1.54
CA ARG A 134 -2.02 21.94 -0.45
C ARG A 134 -0.60 21.55 -0.88
N LYS A 135 -0.41 21.09 -2.11
CA LYS A 135 0.90 20.76 -2.68
C LYS A 135 1.75 22.02 -2.88
N ALA A 136 1.19 23.08 -3.43
CA ALA A 136 1.84 24.37 -3.60
C ALA A 136 2.34 24.94 -2.26
N ARG A 137 1.49 24.90 -1.21
CA ARG A 137 1.89 25.33 0.14
C ARG A 137 2.99 24.46 0.78
N ARG A 138 3.16 23.21 0.33
CA ARG A 138 4.22 22.30 0.81
C ARG A 138 5.47 22.33 -0.07
N ALA A 139 5.43 22.99 -1.22
CA ALA A 139 6.56 23.13 -2.13
C ALA A 139 7.61 24.15 -1.65
N ASP A 140 7.32 24.88 -0.57
CA ASP A 140 8.29 25.75 0.08
C ASP A 140 9.31 24.92 0.90
N PHE A 141 10.51 24.80 0.32
CA PHE A 141 11.65 24.10 0.91
C PHE A 141 12.63 25.05 1.61
N GLU A 142 12.40 26.36 1.55
CA GLU A 142 13.24 27.36 2.22
C GLU A 142 13.21 27.13 3.74
N PHE A 143 14.33 27.46 4.38
CA PHE A 143 14.40 27.52 5.83
C PHE A 143 14.17 28.97 6.27
N HIS A 144 13.07 29.20 6.99
CA HIS A 144 12.72 30.52 7.54
C HIS A 144 13.12 30.63 9.01
N ASP A 145 12.57 29.74 9.84
CA ASP A 145 12.79 29.67 11.29
C ASP A 145 12.58 28.23 11.78
N ASP A 146 13.14 27.91 12.95
CA ASP A 146 13.00 26.62 13.62
C ASP A 146 11.55 26.33 14.01
N ALA A 147 10.79 27.34 14.47
CA ALA A 147 9.37 27.16 14.78
C ALA A 147 8.56 26.80 13.52
N HIS A 148 8.85 27.46 12.39
CA HIS A 148 8.22 27.14 11.11
C HIS A 148 8.60 25.73 10.63
N ALA A 149 9.87 25.34 10.76
CA ALA A 149 10.33 24.00 10.43
C ALA A 149 9.67 22.92 11.31
N ALA A 150 9.54 23.16 12.62
CA ALA A 150 8.85 22.27 13.55
C ALA A 150 7.36 22.14 13.20
N ARG A 151 6.67 23.25 12.91
CA ARG A 151 5.26 23.26 12.47
C ARG A 151 5.06 22.46 11.18
N ARG A 152 5.95 22.62 10.19
CA ARG A 152 5.91 21.84 8.94
C ARG A 152 6.08 20.34 9.18
N ARG A 153 7.03 19.96 10.05
CA ARG A 153 7.25 18.56 10.46
C ARG A 153 6.01 17.99 11.17
N TYR A 154 5.49 18.69 12.16
CA TYR A 154 4.28 18.29 12.89
C TYR A 154 3.08 18.08 11.96
N LYS A 155 2.83 19.01 11.02
CA LYS A 155 1.75 18.86 10.04
C LYS A 155 1.93 17.63 9.15
N LYS A 156 3.16 17.31 8.77
CA LYS A 156 3.46 16.11 7.98
C LYS A 156 3.25 14.84 8.81
N ASP A 157 3.57 14.86 10.09
CA ASP A 157 3.35 13.74 11.00
C ASP A 157 1.85 13.50 11.20
N LEU A 158 1.05 14.55 11.32
CA LEU A 158 -0.42 14.44 11.36
C LEU A 158 -0.98 13.75 10.11
N ASP A 159 -0.42 14.01 8.92
CA ASP A 159 -0.83 13.32 7.70
C ASP A 159 -0.46 11.81 7.72
N GLN A 160 0.56 11.42 8.50
CA GLN A 160 1.05 10.04 8.58
C GLN A 160 0.37 9.22 9.68
N ILE A 161 -0.19 9.87 10.69
CA ILE A 161 -0.87 9.22 11.80
C ILE A 161 -2.24 8.71 11.31
N LYS A 162 -2.43 7.39 11.38
CA LYS A 162 -3.72 6.74 11.14
C LYS A 162 -4.32 6.34 12.49
N PRO A 163 -5.39 7.00 12.96
CA PRO A 163 -6.01 6.66 14.24
C PRO A 163 -6.70 5.29 14.18
N ASP A 164 -6.62 4.54 15.28
CA ASP A 164 -7.36 3.30 15.45
C ASP A 164 -8.78 3.62 15.94
N LEU A 165 -9.72 3.69 14.99
CA LEU A 165 -11.11 4.01 15.27
C LEU A 165 -11.81 2.92 16.10
N ALA A 166 -11.39 1.66 16.00
CA ALA A 166 -12.03 0.57 16.73
C ALA A 166 -11.71 0.65 18.23
N ALA A 167 -10.44 0.85 18.57
CA ALA A 167 -10.03 1.05 19.96
C ALA A 167 -10.66 2.33 20.55
N TYR A 168 -10.70 3.42 19.78
CA TYR A 168 -11.35 4.66 20.19
C TYR A 168 -12.86 4.48 20.43
N ASN A 169 -13.56 3.80 19.52
CA ASN A 169 -14.99 3.56 19.65
C ASN A 169 -15.31 2.69 20.86
N LYS A 170 -14.51 1.66 21.16
CA LYS A 170 -14.67 0.86 22.39
C LYS A 170 -14.55 1.70 23.66
N GLN A 171 -13.56 2.60 23.72
CA GLN A 171 -13.42 3.52 24.86
C GLN A 171 -14.61 4.49 24.94
N LYS A 172 -15.12 4.93 23.79
CA LYS A 172 -16.30 5.80 23.68
C LYS A 172 -17.60 5.11 24.10
N GLU A 173 -17.79 3.84 23.76
CA GLU A 173 -18.94 3.05 24.22
C GLU A 173 -18.98 2.97 25.75
N VAL A 174 -17.84 2.65 26.39
CA VAL A 174 -17.73 2.57 27.86
C VAL A 174 -18.02 3.92 28.52
N ALA A 175 -17.45 5.00 27.97
CA ALA A 175 -17.66 6.37 28.47
C ALA A 175 -19.12 6.82 28.37
N LEU A 176 -19.82 6.45 27.30
CA LEU A 176 -21.22 6.81 27.09
C LEU A 176 -22.20 5.81 27.72
N GLY A 177 -21.71 4.75 28.37
CA GLY A 177 -22.54 3.70 28.96
C GLY A 177 -23.28 2.83 27.93
N LEU A 178 -22.78 2.81 26.70
CA LEU A 178 -23.33 2.04 25.59
C LEU A 178 -22.88 0.57 25.67
N ALA A 179 -23.70 -0.35 25.17
CA ALA A 179 -23.35 -1.75 25.09
C ALA A 179 -22.14 -1.96 24.16
N PRO A 180 -21.21 -2.88 24.48
CA PRO A 180 -20.03 -3.13 23.66
C PRO A 180 -20.44 -3.56 22.25
N GLY A 181 -19.84 -2.95 21.22
CA GLY A 181 -20.11 -3.30 19.82
C GLY A 181 -21.00 -2.32 19.05
N THR A 182 -21.73 -1.43 19.73
CA THR A 182 -22.71 -0.53 19.09
C THR A 182 -22.11 0.58 18.21
N LEU A 183 -20.87 0.99 18.45
CA LEU A 183 -20.12 1.96 17.64
C LEU A 183 -18.99 1.29 16.83
N SER A 184 -18.57 0.08 17.21
CA SER A 184 -17.50 -0.65 16.50
C SER A 184 -17.97 -1.51 15.32
N GLN A 185 -19.21 -2.00 15.32
CA GLN A 185 -19.81 -2.55 14.09
C GLN A 185 -20.28 -1.40 13.21
N GLY A 186 -19.57 -1.15 12.12
CA GLY A 186 -19.83 -0.09 11.14
C GLY A 186 -21.09 -0.26 10.30
N GLY A 187 -22.21 -0.69 10.89
CA GLY A 187 -23.46 -0.94 10.19
C GLY A 187 -24.69 -0.50 11.01
N SER A 188 -25.15 0.72 10.75
CA SER A 188 -26.55 1.13 10.92
C SER A 188 -27.22 0.91 12.29
N SER A 189 -26.86 1.75 13.27
CA SER A 189 -27.75 2.07 14.41
C SER A 189 -28.13 3.56 14.43
N ILE A 190 -28.17 4.21 13.26
CA ILE A 190 -28.70 5.57 13.09
C ILE A 190 -30.18 5.58 12.67
N SER A 191 -30.79 4.42 12.44
CA SER A 191 -32.17 4.29 11.95
C SER A 191 -33.25 4.37 13.04
N ASN A 192 -32.89 4.50 14.32
CA ASN A 192 -33.86 4.67 15.41
C ASN A 192 -34.05 6.14 15.79
N PHE A 193 -33.99 7.04 14.81
CA PHE A 193 -34.39 8.43 14.99
C PHE A 193 -35.93 8.50 14.99
N ASN A 194 -36.53 8.48 16.19
CA ASN A 194 -37.96 8.76 16.35
C ASN A 194 -38.15 10.28 16.57
N PRO A 195 -38.67 11.04 15.59
CA PRO A 195 -38.85 12.49 15.70
C PRO A 195 -39.96 12.91 16.68
N THR A 196 -40.74 11.97 17.23
CA THR A 196 -41.78 12.25 18.23
C THR A 196 -41.32 12.04 19.67
N ALA A 197 -40.16 11.40 19.88
CA ALA A 197 -39.52 11.36 21.18
C ALA A 197 -38.73 12.66 21.33
N GLY A 198 -39.09 13.48 22.32
CA GLY A 198 -38.42 14.75 22.58
C GLY A 198 -36.89 14.61 22.60
N SER A 199 -36.21 15.68 22.19
CA SER A 199 -34.75 15.87 22.20
C SER A 199 -34.15 15.79 23.63
N SER A 200 -34.27 14.64 24.28
CA SER A 200 -33.75 14.37 25.62
C SER A 200 -33.00 13.04 25.68
N SER A 201 -32.48 12.55 24.54
CA SER A 201 -31.48 11.48 24.52
C SER A 201 -30.08 12.06 24.77
N GLN A 202 -29.97 12.88 25.81
CA GLN A 202 -28.68 13.13 26.42
C GLN A 202 -28.46 11.90 27.29
N LEU A 203 -27.71 10.93 26.76
CA LEU A 203 -27.31 9.72 27.47
C LEU A 203 -26.38 10.15 28.60
N VAL A 204 -26.98 10.61 29.71
CA VAL A 204 -26.24 10.97 30.91
C VAL A 204 -25.74 9.66 31.52
N PRO A 205 -24.42 9.49 31.69
CA PRO A 205 -23.87 8.30 32.30
C PRO A 205 -24.53 8.07 33.66
N THR A 206 -25.26 6.96 33.77
CA THR A 206 -26.22 6.72 34.85
C THR A 206 -25.55 6.06 36.06
N SER A 207 -24.42 5.39 35.86
CA SER A 207 -23.60 4.85 36.94
C SER A 207 -22.39 5.74 37.24
N GLN A 208 -21.96 5.78 38.50
CA GLN A 208 -20.76 6.50 38.94
C GLN A 208 -19.52 6.08 38.13
N GLN A 209 -19.42 4.79 37.79
CA GLN A 209 -18.32 4.26 36.98
C GLN A 209 -18.38 4.77 35.52
N GLN A 210 -19.57 4.92 34.94
CA GLN A 210 -19.73 5.54 33.63
C GLN A 210 -19.41 7.04 33.67
N GLN A 211 -19.75 7.75 34.75
CA GLN A 211 -19.40 9.17 34.92
C GLN A 211 -17.88 9.36 34.97
N LEU A 212 -17.18 8.54 35.75
CA LEU A 212 -15.71 8.55 35.78
C LEU A 212 -15.09 8.15 34.44
N ALA A 213 -15.69 7.19 33.71
CA ALA A 213 -15.23 6.82 32.38
C ALA A 213 -15.48 7.94 31.33
N ALA A 214 -16.61 8.65 31.43
CA ALA A 214 -16.94 9.80 30.61
C ALA A 214 -15.97 10.97 30.87
N GLU A 215 -15.74 11.29 32.14
CA GLU A 215 -14.72 12.24 32.56
C GLU A 215 -13.33 11.78 32.09
N SER A 216 -13.10 10.46 32.02
CA SER A 216 -11.88 9.87 31.47
C SER A 216 -11.64 10.03 30.00
N LEU A 217 -12.69 10.02 29.21
CA LEU A 217 -12.57 10.19 27.77
C LEU A 217 -12.58 11.67 27.37
N TYR A 218 -13.39 12.47 28.06
CA TYR A 218 -13.59 13.90 27.80
C TYR A 218 -12.97 14.73 28.94
N ARG A 219 -11.65 14.65 29.05
CA ARG A 219 -10.87 15.36 30.06
C ARG A 219 -10.85 16.87 29.76
N ASP A 220 -11.27 17.69 30.72
CA ASP A 220 -11.12 19.15 30.72
C ASP A 220 -9.75 19.61 31.28
N ALA A 221 -9.44 20.91 31.23
CA ALA A 221 -8.21 21.46 31.82
C ALA A 221 -8.12 21.25 33.35
N ASN A 222 -9.27 21.06 34.04
CA ASN A 222 -9.35 21.00 35.51
C ASN A 222 -9.52 19.57 36.08
N THR A 223 -9.51 18.52 35.25
CA THR A 223 -9.62 17.15 35.76
C THR A 223 -8.33 16.72 36.44
N LEU A 224 -8.45 16.19 37.65
CA LEU A 224 -7.33 15.76 38.48
C LEU A 224 -6.76 14.38 38.09
N LEU A 225 -7.45 13.63 37.23
CA LEU A 225 -7.00 12.31 36.80
C LEU A 225 -5.87 12.45 35.77
N TYR A 226 -4.64 12.32 36.26
CA TYR A 226 -3.39 12.44 35.52
C TYR A 226 -2.51 11.22 35.81
N ALA A 227 -1.76 10.75 34.81
CA ALA A 227 -0.84 9.61 34.89
C ALA A 227 -1.46 8.21 35.11
N ASP A 228 -2.78 8.05 34.96
CA ASP A 228 -3.46 6.74 35.08
C ASP A 228 -3.35 5.86 33.82
N ASN A 229 -2.94 6.44 32.68
CA ASN A 229 -2.85 5.70 31.41
C ASN A 229 -1.59 4.82 31.35
N LYS A 230 -1.81 3.51 31.31
CA LYS A 230 -0.77 2.50 31.02
C LYS A 230 -0.98 2.01 29.58
N PRO A 231 -0.29 2.58 28.58
CA PRO A 231 -0.45 2.16 27.20
C PRO A 231 -0.03 0.70 27.00
N THR A 232 -0.65 0.03 26.04
CA THR A 232 -0.25 -1.33 25.65
C THR A 232 1.13 -1.33 25.00
N GLU A 233 1.84 -2.45 25.07
CA GLU A 233 3.16 -2.62 24.45
C GLU A 233 3.11 -2.29 22.94
N ASP A 234 2.08 -2.76 22.22
CA ASP A 234 1.83 -2.42 20.82
C ASP A 234 1.71 -0.91 20.54
N ALA A 235 1.17 -0.13 21.49
CA ALA A 235 1.10 1.31 21.35
C ALA A 235 2.47 1.96 21.52
N ILE A 236 3.27 1.45 22.46
CA ILE A 236 4.66 1.89 22.68
C ILE A 236 5.51 1.58 21.43
N ASP A 237 5.41 0.38 20.89
CA ASP A 237 6.17 -0.04 19.70
C ASP A 237 5.85 0.81 18.47
N ARG A 238 4.57 1.18 18.28
CA ARG A 238 4.17 2.10 17.20
C ARG A 238 4.86 3.46 17.33
N VAL A 239 4.97 3.99 18.55
CA VAL A 239 5.66 5.26 18.82
C VAL A 239 7.17 5.12 18.61
N VAL A 240 7.80 4.06 19.14
CA VAL A 240 9.23 3.79 18.97
C VAL A 240 9.58 3.63 17.49
N SER A 241 8.78 2.88 16.73
CA SER A 241 8.93 2.73 15.28
C SER A 241 8.87 4.08 14.54
N LYS A 242 7.96 4.98 14.94
CA LYS A 242 7.89 6.34 14.38
C LYS A 242 9.16 7.13 14.72
N ILE A 243 9.60 7.11 15.97
CA ILE A 243 10.80 7.85 16.41
C ILE A 243 12.03 7.40 15.61
N ASN A 244 12.23 6.09 15.44
CA ASN A 244 13.34 5.56 14.65
C ASN A 244 13.27 6.03 13.18
N LYS A 245 12.08 6.03 12.57
CA LYS A 245 11.87 6.58 11.21
C LYS A 245 12.20 8.06 11.13
N ASP A 246 11.92 8.83 12.17
CA ASP A 246 12.20 10.27 12.20
C ASP A 246 13.69 10.57 12.41
N ILE A 247 14.40 9.75 13.20
CA ILE A 247 15.85 9.75 13.32
C ILE A 247 16.50 9.47 11.95
N ASP A 248 16.02 8.46 11.23
CA ASP A 248 16.52 8.13 9.89
C ASP A 248 16.27 9.24 8.86
N LYS A 249 15.11 9.92 8.93
CA LYS A 249 14.83 11.08 8.07
C LYS A 249 15.76 12.25 8.41
N LYS A 250 16.08 12.44 9.70
CA LYS A 250 16.99 13.51 10.16
C LYS A 250 18.42 13.24 9.71
N SER A 251 18.91 12.00 9.81
CA SER A 251 20.26 11.64 9.34
C SER A 251 20.41 11.82 7.82
N LYS A 252 19.35 11.54 7.05
CA LYS A 252 19.31 11.72 5.59
C LYS A 252 18.99 13.14 5.12
N PHE A 253 18.85 14.12 6.03
CA PHE A 253 18.51 15.50 5.67
C PHE A 253 19.65 16.18 4.89
N SER A 254 20.90 16.00 5.33
CA SER A 254 22.08 16.43 4.59
C SER A 254 22.56 15.29 3.70
N ARG A 255 22.45 15.45 2.38
CA ARG A 255 22.84 14.43 1.39
C ARG A 255 24.11 14.88 0.67
N LYS A 256 25.10 13.98 0.52
CA LYS A 256 26.28 14.24 -0.32
C LYS A 256 25.80 14.49 -1.76
N ARG A 257 26.27 15.57 -2.38
CA ARG A 257 26.01 15.87 -3.79
C ARG A 257 27.01 15.05 -4.63
N LEU A 258 26.50 14.31 -5.62
CA LEU A 258 27.33 13.46 -6.49
C LEU A 258 28.30 14.29 -7.35
N ASN A 259 27.90 15.49 -7.75
CA ASN A 259 28.67 16.37 -8.65
C ASN A 259 29.91 17.01 -8.01
N GLU A 260 30.27 16.65 -6.78
CA GLU A 260 31.44 17.24 -6.09
C GLU A 260 32.75 16.50 -6.38
N ASP A 261 32.70 15.27 -6.91
CA ASP A 261 33.89 14.43 -7.11
C ASP A 261 34.45 14.49 -8.55
N GLU A 262 33.74 15.07 -9.53
CA GLU A 262 34.10 15.06 -10.97
C GLU A 262 34.61 16.41 -11.50
N GLY A 263 34.63 17.46 -10.67
CA GLY A 263 35.10 18.80 -11.05
C GLY A 263 36.59 19.03 -10.76
N ASP A 264 37.19 20.01 -11.42
CA ASP A 264 38.55 20.48 -11.10
C ASP A 264 38.61 20.99 -9.65
N ILE A 265 39.57 20.47 -8.89
CA ILE A 265 39.65 20.72 -7.44
C ILE A 265 40.41 22.03 -7.22
N THR A 266 39.67 23.14 -7.13
CA THR A 266 40.24 24.47 -6.92
C THR A 266 40.53 24.81 -5.44
N TYR A 267 40.53 23.82 -4.53
CA TYR A 267 40.72 24.03 -3.10
C TYR A 267 41.66 23.01 -2.45
N ILE A 268 42.43 23.44 -1.45
CA ILE A 268 43.37 22.59 -0.70
C ILE A 268 42.67 21.89 0.49
N ASN A 269 41.65 22.52 1.09
CA ASN A 269 40.86 21.98 2.20
C ASN A 269 39.36 22.20 1.91
N GLU A 270 38.50 21.24 2.25
CA GLU A 270 37.03 21.35 2.12
C GLU A 270 36.44 22.56 2.86
N ARG A 271 37.08 22.99 3.96
CA ARG A 271 36.68 24.21 4.69
C ARG A 271 36.91 25.49 3.90
N ASN A 272 37.79 25.49 2.90
CA ASN A 272 38.10 26.67 2.06
C ASN A 272 37.12 26.85 0.88
N ARG A 273 35.95 26.19 0.88
CA ARG A 273 34.95 26.30 -0.21
C ARG A 273 34.13 27.59 -0.09
N ILE A 274 34.42 28.57 -0.93
CA ILE A 274 33.82 29.92 -0.90
C ILE A 274 32.67 30.10 -1.93
N ALA A 275 32.51 29.16 -2.87
CA ALA A 275 31.61 29.27 -4.01
C ALA A 275 30.16 29.66 -3.66
N ARG A 276 29.60 29.19 -2.54
CA ARG A 276 28.19 29.45 -2.19
C ARG A 276 27.80 30.93 -2.15
N TYR A 277 28.73 31.81 -1.76
CA TYR A 277 28.45 33.25 -1.62
C TYR A 277 28.84 34.07 -2.84
N TYR A 278 29.99 33.76 -3.45
CA TYR A 278 30.60 34.63 -4.46
C TYR A 278 30.35 34.18 -5.90
N ASP A 279 29.96 32.92 -6.12
CA ASP A 279 29.79 32.38 -7.47
C ASP A 279 28.81 33.19 -8.30
N LYS A 280 27.73 33.70 -7.67
CA LYS A 280 26.75 34.60 -8.33
C LYS A 280 27.40 35.85 -8.96
N TYR A 281 28.49 36.36 -8.39
CA TYR A 281 29.15 37.60 -8.82
C TYR A 281 30.40 37.34 -9.66
N THR A 282 30.96 36.12 -9.62
CA THR A 282 32.23 35.78 -10.29
C THR A 282 32.06 34.87 -11.49
N THR A 283 30.82 34.58 -11.92
CA THR A 283 30.53 33.71 -13.08
C THR A 283 31.21 34.21 -14.36
N GLU A 284 31.15 35.51 -14.64
CA GLU A 284 31.73 36.11 -15.85
C GLU A 284 33.26 36.04 -15.84
N ILE A 285 33.86 36.27 -14.66
CA ILE A 285 35.30 36.17 -14.46
C ILE A 285 35.77 34.72 -14.66
N ARG A 286 35.04 33.74 -14.09
CA ARG A 286 35.34 32.31 -14.26
C ARG A 286 35.24 31.90 -15.74
N ALA A 287 34.16 32.27 -16.42
CA ALA A 287 33.98 31.99 -17.83
C ALA A 287 35.08 32.65 -18.69
N SER A 288 35.56 33.83 -18.32
CA SER A 288 36.67 34.52 -18.99
C SER A 288 38.00 33.77 -18.81
N PHE A 289 38.25 33.21 -17.63
CA PHE A 289 39.41 32.34 -17.41
C PHE A 289 39.32 31.05 -18.22
N GLU A 290 38.15 30.41 -18.28
CA GLU A 290 37.91 29.20 -19.08
C GLU A 290 38.00 29.48 -20.60
N ARG A 291 37.65 30.69 -21.04
CA ARG A 291 37.76 31.16 -22.44
C ARG A 291 39.18 31.63 -22.80
N GLY A 292 40.13 31.65 -21.87
CA GLY A 292 41.52 32.02 -22.12
C GLY A 292 41.81 33.53 -22.07
N THR A 293 41.23 34.25 -21.11
CA THR A 293 41.55 35.67 -20.79
C THR A 293 41.47 36.64 -21.98
N ALA A 294 40.73 36.29 -23.03
CA ALA A 294 40.35 37.23 -24.07
C ALA A 294 39.17 38.05 -23.53
N LEU A 295 39.39 39.36 -23.32
CA LEU A 295 38.34 40.36 -23.09
C LEU A 295 37.41 40.39 -24.31
#